data_AF-A0A9D4QHM4-F1
#
_entry.id   AF-A0A9D4QHM4-F1
#
_cell.length_a   1.000
_cell.length_b   1.000
_cell.length_c   1.000
_cell.angle_alpha   90.00
_cell.angle_beta   90.00
_cell.angle_gamma   90.00
#
_symmetry.space_group_name_H-M   'P 1'
#
loop_
_entity.id
_entity.type
_entity.pdbx_description
1 polymer ?
#
loop_
_entity_poly.entity_id
_entity_poly.type
_entity_poly.pdbx_seq_one_letter_code
_entity_poly.pdbx_strand_id
1 'polypeptide(L)' 'MTCKSLIHVATCNTGSCWAAGDPHYKTFDGRHYSFQGVCSYTLVRDATSGGAFDVTVQNMPCGTTGELS' A
#
# COMPACT_ATOMS: atom_id res chain seq x y z
N MET A 1 9.27 -14.74 8.75
CA MET A 1 8.98 -15.78 7.73
C MET A 1 9.16 -17.15 8.34
N THR A 2 8.11 -17.71 8.92
CA THR A 2 8.13 -19.11 9.37
C THR A 2 6.73 -19.66 9.18
N CYS A 3 6.50 -20.28 8.02
CA CYS A 3 5.34 -21.14 7.81
C CYS A 3 5.65 -22.47 8.51
N LYS A 4 5.23 -22.60 9.78
CA LYS A 4 5.24 -23.90 10.45
C LYS A 4 3.95 -24.62 10.07
N SER A 5 4.03 -25.38 8.99
CA SER A 5 2.92 -26.18 8.46
C SER A 5 2.66 -27.39 9.36
N LEU A 6 1.52 -27.41 10.04
CA LEU A 6 0.80 -28.62 10.42
C LEU A 6 -0.71 -28.34 10.27
N ILE A 7 -1.28 -28.85 9.17
CA ILE A 7 -2.72 -29.10 8.94
C ILE A 7 -3.67 -27.87 8.97
N HIS A 8 -3.23 -26.76 8.37
CA HIS A 8 -4.09 -25.86 7.59
C HIS A 8 -3.18 -25.29 6.51
N VAL A 9 -3.42 -25.63 5.25
CA VAL A 9 -2.76 -24.95 4.13
C VAL A 9 -3.24 -23.51 4.19
N ALA A 10 -2.50 -22.65 4.88
CA ALA A 10 -2.65 -21.21 4.77
C ALA A 10 -2.20 -20.88 3.34
N THR A 11 -3.17 -20.82 2.42
CA THR A 11 -2.94 -20.41 1.04
C THR A 11 -2.43 -18.98 1.10
N CYS A 12 -1.13 -18.81 0.90
CA CYS A 12 -0.54 -17.50 0.68
C CYS A 12 -0.94 -17.06 -0.74
N ASN A 13 -2.13 -16.46 -0.86
CA ASN A 13 -2.57 -15.90 -2.12
C ASN A 13 -1.71 -14.68 -2.44
N THR A 14 -1.02 -14.74 -3.58
CA THR A 14 -0.28 -13.60 -4.09
C THR A 14 -1.30 -12.58 -4.61
N GLY A 15 -1.25 -11.37 -4.06
CA GLY A 15 -2.02 -10.23 -4.52
C GLY A 15 -1.08 -9.09 -4.92
N SER A 16 -1.56 -8.20 -5.79
CA SER A 16 -0.83 -6.97 -6.12
C SER A 16 -1.69 -5.76 -5.74
N CYS A 17 -1.13 -4.84 -4.96
CA CYS A 17 -1.71 -3.52 -4.75
C CYS A 17 -1.15 -2.52 -5.77
N TRP A 18 -1.93 -1.52 -6.13
CA TRP A 18 -1.56 -0.52 -7.15
C TRP A 18 -1.94 0.88 -6.66
N ALA A 19 -1.09 1.85 -6.98
CA ALA A 19 -1.37 3.27 -6.81
C ALA A 19 -0.95 3.98 -8.11
N ALA A 20 -1.87 4.72 -8.72
CA ALA A 20 -1.63 5.42 -10.00
C ALA A 20 -2.11 6.87 -9.87
N GLY A 21 -1.24 7.72 -9.33
CA GLY A 21 -1.58 9.10 -8.96
C GLY A 21 -2.63 9.19 -7.84
N ASP A 22 -2.88 10.40 -7.36
CA ASP A 22 -4.09 10.71 -6.60
C ASP A 22 -5.25 10.86 -7.61
N PRO A 23 -6.41 10.21 -7.44
CA PRO A 23 -6.89 9.47 -6.26
C PRO A 23 -6.91 7.94 -6.40
N HIS A 24 -6.29 7.31 -7.39
CA HIS A 24 -6.65 5.94 -7.77
C HIS A 24 -5.80 4.85 -7.08
N TYR A 25 -6.43 4.08 -6.19
CA TYR A 25 -5.81 2.99 -5.45
C TYR A 25 -6.54 1.67 -5.64
N LYS A 26 -5.78 0.57 -5.68
CA LYS A 26 -6.30 -0.81 -5.70
C LYS A 26 -5.63 -1.66 -4.62
N THR A 27 -6.43 -2.30 -3.79
CA THR A 27 -5.95 -3.19 -2.72
C THR A 27 -5.54 -4.56 -3.26
N PHE A 28 -4.83 -5.33 -2.44
CA PHE A 28 -4.38 -6.69 -2.78
C PHE A 28 -5.52 -7.66 -3.13
N ASP A 29 -6.72 -7.44 -2.57
CA ASP A 29 -7.95 -8.21 -2.87
C ASP A 29 -8.79 -7.58 -4.00
N GLY A 30 -8.22 -6.61 -4.72
CA GLY A 30 -8.77 -6.08 -5.96
C GLY A 30 -9.83 -4.99 -5.80
N ARG A 31 -10.03 -4.45 -4.61
CA ARG A 31 -10.99 -3.36 -4.37
C ARG A 31 -10.39 -2.02 -4.77
N HIS A 32 -11.21 -1.20 -5.43
CA HIS A 32 -10.81 0.12 -5.89
C HIS A 32 -11.28 1.18 -4.89
N TYR A 33 -10.38 2.10 -4.56
CA TYR A 33 -10.66 3.24 -3.70
C TYR A 33 -10.25 4.53 -4.39
N SER A 34 -10.97 5.59 -4.08
CA SER A 34 -10.61 6.95 -4.48
C SER A 34 -10.67 7.87 -3.27
N PHE A 35 -9.52 8.34 -2.84
CA PHE A 35 -9.39 9.31 -1.77
C PHE A 35 -8.42 10.41 -2.20
N GLN A 36 -8.80 11.65 -1.91
CA GLN A 36 -8.05 12.86 -2.24
C GLN A 36 -7.65 13.54 -0.93
N GLY A 37 -6.38 13.91 -0.80
CA GLY A 37 -5.93 14.68 0.36
C GLY A 37 -4.42 14.90 0.37
N VAL A 38 -3.99 16.05 0.87
CA VAL A 38 -2.56 16.37 0.99
C VAL A 38 -2.04 15.80 2.30
N CYS A 39 -1.46 14.60 2.25
CA CYS A 39 -0.88 13.94 3.42
C CYS A 39 0.07 12.82 2.99
N SER A 40 0.76 12.24 3.98
CA SER A 40 1.44 10.95 3.84
C SER A 40 0.48 9.82 4.23
N TYR A 41 0.34 8.84 3.34
CA TYR A 41 -0.56 7.70 3.49
C TYR A 41 0.25 6.41 3.50
N THR A 42 -0.10 5.49 4.40
CA THR A 42 0.47 4.14 4.41
C THR A 42 -0.31 3.24 3.46
N LEU A 43 0.34 2.70 2.42
CA LEU A 43 -0.27 1.77 1.47
C LEU A 43 -0.21 0.32 1.98
N VAL A 44 0.93 -0.07 2.55
CA VAL A 44 1.09 -1.38 3.18
C VAL A 44 2.04 -1.26 4.38
N ARG A 45 1.74 -2.01 5.43
CA ARG A 45 2.60 -2.21 6.59
C ARG A 45 2.51 -3.66 7.01
N ASP A 46 3.65 -4.22 7.40
CA ASP A 46 3.69 -5.54 8.02
C ASP A 46 2.84 -5.55 9.31
N ALA A 47 1.91 -6.50 9.40
CA ALA A 47 1.01 -6.63 10.55
C ALA A 47 1.67 -7.29 11.78
N THR A 48 2.90 -7.76 11.66
CA THR A 48 3.62 -8.41 12.77
C THR A 48 4.15 -7.40 13.79
N SER A 49 4.17 -7.80 15.06
CA SER A 49 4.78 -7.02 16.14
C SER A 49 6.31 -6.98 15.94
N GLY A 50 6.83 -5.82 15.54
CA GLY A 50 8.22 -5.64 15.10
C GLY A 50 8.40 -5.48 13.59
N GLY A 51 7.30 -5.17 12.87
CA GLY A 51 7.13 -5.08 11.42
C GLY A 51 8.41 -4.90 10.58
N ALA A 52 8.56 -5.77 9.59
CA ALA A 52 9.76 -5.81 8.75
C ALA A 52 9.82 -4.67 7.71
N PHE A 53 8.67 -4.13 7.30
CA PHE A 53 8.61 -3.07 6.31
C PHE A 53 7.28 -2.30 6.34
N ASP A 54 7.35 -1.09 5.78
CA ASP A 54 6.22 -0.25 5.43
C ASP A 54 6.46 0.43 4.08
N VAL A 55 5.38 0.69 3.35
CA VAL A 55 5.40 1.48 2.10
C VAL A 55 4.41 2.62 2.26
N THR A 56 4.91 3.83 2.09
CA THR A 56 4.13 5.06 2.20
C THR A 56 4.13 5.82 0.87
N VAL A 57 3.08 6.60 0.65
CA VAL A 57 2.95 7.52 -0.49
C VAL A 57 2.64 8.91 0.04
N GLN A 58 3.22 9.93 -0.58
CA GLN A 58 2.91 11.31 -0.26
C GLN A 58 2.09 11.90 -1.40
N ASN A 59 0.87 12.33 -1.08
CA ASN A 59 0.03 13.03 -2.03
C ASN A 59 0.27 14.53 -1.83
N MET A 60 0.79 15.20 -2.84
CA MET A 60 0.97 16.64 -2.88
C MET A 60 0.24 17.20 -4.10
N PRO A 61 -0.24 18.46 -4.05
CA PRO A 61 -0.84 19.09 -5.22
C PRO A 61 0.15 19.10 -6.38
N CYS A 62 -0.28 18.61 -7.54
CA CYS A 62 0.49 18.78 -8.76
C CYS A 62 0.34 20.24 -9.25
N GLY A 63 1.45 20.89 -9.60
CA GLY A 63 1.44 22.12 -10.39
C GLY A 63 1.27 23.47 -9.67
N THR A 64 1.47 23.58 -8.35
CA THR A 64 1.37 24.90 -7.66
C THR A 64 2.67 25.49 -7.13
N THR A 65 3.81 24.83 -7.28
CA THR A 65 5.12 25.46 -7.07
C THR A 65 6.05 25.04 -8.19
N GLY A 66 6.56 26.02 -8.93
CA GLY A 66 7.64 25.82 -9.89
C GLY A 66 8.95 25.48 -9.17
N GLU A 67 9.00 24.31 -8.54
CA GLU A 67 10.24 23.74 -8.00
C GLU A 67 10.53 22.42 -8.70
N LEU A 68 11.36 22.62 -9.72
CA LEU A 68 12.18 21.74 -10.55
C LEU A 68 12.21 20.23 -10.24
N SER A 69 11.97 19.49 -11.33
CA SER A 69 12.67 18.25 -11.70
C SER A 69 14.17 18.29 -11.44
#